data_AF-A0A3C2B135-F1
#
_entry.id   AF-A0A3C2B135-F1
#
_cell.length_a   1.000
_cell.length_b   1.000
_cell.length_c   1.000
_cell.angle_alpha   90.00
_cell.angle_beta   90.00
_cell.angle_gamma   90.00
#
_symmetry.space_group_name_H-M   'P 1'
#
loop_
_entity.id
_entity.type
_entity.pdbx_description
1 polymer ?
#
loop_
_entity_poly.entity_id
_entity_poly.type
_entity_poly.pdbx_seq_one_letter_code
_entity_poly.pdbx_strand_id
1 'polypeptide(L)'
;MVAALATPMGSATTAHAAAPMVACPPAAEWQMRDLLNNYRAANGRSALAMSAELTAKAQAWSDYMASIGRLQHSSLSSGVSPGWGAIAENIAVNYSVAAAQTALQNSSSHRTNMLGGYTEMGLGVSMGVNGTIWVTQVFVARSTPTAAYQGPNGAAAYAATSPTVVFNPGSVPGGTTSTFAVAGVGGVPSGATAAVVTIEGWNAADRGWVQALAPGAAVGSSSNLNVVTGGAANTAVVPLAPDGSMRLYNSAEMTLKVTVSGYFEPTDGPTRAGRFMPLTPSRLLDTRPQYVVGYSGAKPDAGDTVTVQVSGRGGVPTSGIRAVALNVVAVQPEGPGDVQVGAPGMSAGGWRNLIVSRPSQVVANLVIVPVDSNGRVALRTTVGTHLVVDVQGWFTTTSAPSTMAGLLVPMAAARAIDTRGGTAVAAPVHVDVTSRFDLPKCAQAMLLNLTAIPVLDTTTYLQVGPYHQFLGGTFSHVNADTVGAPVANAAMVRTGDGFDVELWAPRSTHAIVDVSGWFI
;
A
#
# COMPACT_ATOMS: atom_id res chain seq x y z
N MET A 1 13.70 16.31 53.61
CA MET A 1 12.45 16.94 53.17
C MET A 1 12.79 18.24 52.47
N VAL A 2 12.80 18.22 51.14
CA VAL A 2 12.79 19.43 50.29
C VAL A 2 11.82 19.12 49.16
N ALA A 3 10.73 19.87 49.10
CA ALA A 3 9.69 19.76 48.11
C ALA A 3 10.15 20.42 46.81
N ALA A 4 10.04 19.72 45.68
CA ALA A 4 10.16 20.30 44.35
C ALA A 4 8.78 20.18 43.67
N LEU A 5 8.16 21.33 43.45
CA LEU A 5 6.92 21.51 42.69
C LEU A 5 7.17 21.15 41.22
N ALA A 6 6.49 20.13 40.72
CA ALA A 6 6.44 19.83 39.29
C ALA A 6 5.21 20.53 38.67
N THR A 7 5.45 21.55 37.87
CA THR A 7 4.46 22.14 36.96
C THR A 7 4.16 21.18 35.80
N PRO A 8 2.89 20.98 35.40
CA PRO A 8 2.57 20.13 34.26
C PRO A 8 2.88 20.88 32.96
N MET A 9 3.83 20.36 32.18
CA MET A 9 4.01 20.79 30.78
C MET A 9 2.87 20.21 29.95
N GLY A 10 1.94 21.07 29.54
CA GLY A 10 0.96 20.75 28.52
C GLY A 10 1.65 20.62 27.16
N SER A 11 1.76 19.39 26.66
CA SER A 11 2.20 19.14 25.28
C SER A 11 1.06 19.46 24.32
N ALA A 12 1.06 20.68 23.78
CA ALA A 12 0.27 21.01 22.61
C ALA A 12 0.82 20.22 21.41
N THR A 13 0.11 19.17 20.99
CA THR A 13 0.38 18.46 19.74
C THR A 13 0.05 19.38 18.57
N THR A 14 1.07 20.02 18.00
CA THR A 14 0.93 20.61 16.67
C THR A 14 0.67 19.47 15.68
N ALA A 15 -0.49 19.49 15.05
CA ALA A 15 -0.79 18.64 13.91
C ALA A 15 0.30 18.91 12.85
N HIS A 16 1.20 17.95 12.66
CA HIS A 16 2.11 17.99 11.53
C HIS A 16 1.24 17.89 10.27
N ALA A 17 1.06 19.01 9.59
CA ALA A 17 0.54 19.01 8.23
C ALA A 17 1.39 18.01 7.42
N ALA A 18 0.74 17.14 6.66
CA ALA A 18 1.43 16.23 5.76
C ALA A 18 2.40 17.05 4.89
N ALA A 19 3.68 16.69 4.90
CA ALA A 19 4.66 17.28 3.99
C ALA A 19 4.13 17.18 2.55
N PRO A 20 4.33 18.20 1.70
CA PRO A 20 3.86 18.17 0.32
C PRO A 20 4.41 16.90 -0.34
N MET A 21 3.51 16.06 -0.83
CA MET A 21 3.85 14.80 -1.48
C MET A 21 4.76 15.09 -2.67
N VAL A 22 5.94 14.46 -2.67
CA VAL A 22 6.81 14.40 -3.84
C VAL A 22 6.01 13.71 -4.95
N ALA A 23 5.86 14.38 -6.09
CA ALA A 23 5.10 13.82 -7.21
C ALA A 23 5.94 12.73 -7.88
N CYS A 24 5.42 11.50 -7.89
CA CYS A 24 6.06 10.36 -8.55
C CYS A 24 6.03 10.52 -10.07
N PRO A 25 7.07 10.19 -10.87
CA PRO A 25 7.12 10.54 -12.29
C PRO A 25 5.82 10.29 -13.05
N PRO A 26 5.14 9.13 -12.93
CA PRO A 26 3.84 8.99 -13.55
C PRO A 26 2.79 9.95 -12.93
N ALA A 27 2.62 10.00 -11.61
CA ALA A 27 1.72 10.97 -10.97
C ALA A 27 2.03 12.44 -11.30
N ALA A 28 3.31 12.77 -11.47
CA ALA A 28 3.85 14.09 -11.76
C ALA A 28 3.61 14.47 -13.21
N GLU A 29 3.83 13.54 -14.14
CA GLU A 29 3.47 13.66 -15.55
C GLU A 29 1.96 13.89 -15.69
N TRP A 30 1.13 13.13 -14.97
CA TRP A 30 -0.32 13.32 -15.00
C TRP A 30 -0.78 14.62 -14.33
N GLN A 31 -0.14 15.04 -13.24
CA GLN A 31 -0.36 16.37 -12.66
C GLN A 31 0.03 17.47 -13.66
N MET A 32 1.16 17.29 -14.35
CA MET A 32 1.62 18.22 -15.38
C MET A 32 0.65 18.27 -16.56
N ARG A 33 0.12 17.11 -17.01
CA ARG A 33 -0.94 17.01 -18.03
C ARG A 33 -2.12 17.88 -17.64
N ASP A 34 -2.60 17.72 -16.41
CA ASP A 34 -3.79 18.42 -15.93
C ASP A 34 -3.58 19.92 -15.90
N LEU A 35 -2.47 20.37 -15.31
CA LEU A 35 -2.17 21.80 -15.24
C LEU A 35 -1.96 22.41 -16.64
N LEU A 36 -1.35 21.68 -17.58
CA LEU A 36 -1.17 22.10 -18.95
C LEU A 36 -2.49 22.14 -19.73
N ASN A 37 -3.31 21.09 -19.66
CA ASN A 37 -4.60 21.06 -20.35
C ASN A 37 -5.61 22.03 -19.74
N ASN A 38 -5.58 22.27 -18.43
CA ASN A 38 -6.35 23.34 -17.78
C ASN A 38 -5.91 24.72 -18.27
N TYR A 39 -4.59 24.96 -18.38
CA TYR A 39 -4.06 26.20 -18.93
C TYR A 39 -4.48 26.40 -20.40
N ARG A 40 -4.42 25.34 -21.21
CA ARG A 40 -4.90 25.35 -22.60
C ARG A 40 -6.39 25.66 -22.70
N ALA A 41 -7.22 25.01 -21.89
CA ALA A 41 -8.66 25.25 -21.84
C ALA A 41 -8.99 26.70 -21.45
N ALA A 42 -8.32 27.24 -20.43
CA ALA A 42 -8.46 28.64 -20.02
C ALA A 42 -8.08 29.66 -21.11
N ASN A 43 -7.31 29.23 -22.13
CA ASN A 43 -6.91 30.03 -23.28
C ASN A 43 -7.59 29.59 -24.59
N GLY A 44 -8.73 28.89 -24.49
CA GLY A 44 -9.55 28.51 -25.66
C GLY A 44 -8.90 27.46 -26.58
N ARG A 45 -7.97 26.65 -26.07
CA ARG A 45 -7.31 25.57 -26.82
C ARG A 45 -7.83 24.20 -26.40
N SER A 46 -7.92 23.28 -27.35
CA SER A 46 -8.26 21.87 -27.11
C SER A 46 -7.19 21.19 -26.24
N ALA A 47 -7.61 20.23 -25.42
CA ALA A 47 -6.71 19.38 -24.65
C ALA A 47 -5.80 18.56 -25.58
N LEU A 48 -4.57 18.33 -25.15
CA LEU A 48 -3.61 17.43 -25.80
C LEU A 48 -3.77 16.02 -25.25
N ALA A 49 -3.66 15.02 -26.12
CA ALA A 49 -3.54 13.62 -25.71
C ALA A 49 -2.12 13.33 -25.23
N MET A 50 -1.97 12.58 -24.13
CA MET A 50 -0.67 12.03 -23.75
C MET A 50 -0.27 10.92 -24.73
N SER A 51 0.99 10.89 -25.16
CA SER A 51 1.56 9.85 -26.02
C SER A 51 2.65 9.09 -25.29
N ALA A 52 2.62 7.74 -25.35
CA ALA A 52 3.56 6.89 -24.63
C ALA A 52 4.99 7.08 -25.13
N GLU A 53 5.15 7.18 -26.45
CA GLU A 53 6.41 7.46 -27.12
C GLU A 53 7.01 8.80 -26.65
N LEU A 54 6.21 9.87 -26.72
CA LEU A 54 6.68 11.20 -26.35
C LEU A 54 6.98 11.28 -24.85
N THR A 55 6.20 10.57 -24.02
CA THR A 55 6.38 10.49 -22.57
C THR A 55 7.68 9.76 -22.24
N ALA A 56 7.97 8.63 -22.89
CA ALA A 56 9.25 7.93 -22.75
C ALA A 56 10.44 8.82 -23.13
N LYS A 57 10.35 9.58 -24.24
CA LYS A 57 11.36 10.57 -24.63
C LYS A 57 11.53 11.66 -23.56
N ALA A 58 10.43 12.26 -23.13
CA ALA A 58 10.45 13.36 -22.18
C ALA A 58 10.98 12.92 -20.80
N GLN A 59 10.63 11.71 -20.36
CA GLN A 59 11.10 11.13 -19.11
C GLN A 59 12.61 10.88 -19.17
N ALA A 60 13.09 10.19 -20.20
CA ALA A 60 14.52 9.95 -20.41
C ALA A 60 15.32 11.25 -20.43
N TRP A 61 14.77 12.31 -21.02
CA TRP A 61 15.44 13.61 -21.04
C TRP A 61 15.44 14.32 -19.68
N SER A 62 14.35 14.18 -18.92
CA SER A 62 14.26 14.71 -17.56
C SER A 62 15.24 14.01 -16.62
N ASP A 63 15.36 12.68 -16.72
CA ASP A 63 16.35 11.87 -15.99
C ASP A 63 17.78 12.27 -16.35
N TYR A 64 18.04 12.49 -17.64
CA TYR A 64 19.34 12.94 -18.10
C TYR A 64 19.69 14.33 -17.55
N MET A 65 18.79 15.31 -17.65
CA MET A 65 19.00 16.65 -17.09
C MET A 65 19.21 16.62 -15.57
N ALA A 66 18.46 15.79 -14.86
CA ALA A 66 18.63 15.57 -13.43
C ALA A 66 20.00 14.97 -13.11
N SER A 67 20.47 14.00 -13.91
CA SER A 67 21.75 13.31 -13.70
C SER A 67 22.96 14.24 -13.85
N ILE A 68 22.88 15.23 -14.74
CA ILE A 68 23.95 16.19 -15.00
C ILE A 68 23.76 17.52 -14.25
N GLY A 69 22.63 17.70 -13.57
CA GLY A 69 22.30 18.92 -12.85
C GLY A 69 22.19 20.18 -13.72
N ARG A 70 21.78 20.06 -14.99
CA ARG A 70 21.75 21.19 -15.94
C ARG A 70 20.57 21.13 -16.91
N LEU A 71 19.88 22.26 -17.10
CA LEU A 71 18.87 22.42 -18.15
C LEU A 71 19.54 22.50 -19.52
N GLN A 72 19.11 21.66 -20.44
CA GLN A 72 19.48 21.73 -21.85
C GLN A 72 18.40 21.07 -22.70
N HIS A 73 18.16 21.62 -23.89
CA HIS A 73 17.19 21.06 -24.81
C HIS A 73 17.65 19.75 -25.43
N SER A 74 16.71 18.85 -25.71
CA SER A 74 16.97 17.61 -26.44
C SER A 74 17.06 17.87 -27.94
N SER A 75 17.58 16.87 -28.68
CA SER A 75 17.32 16.81 -30.11
C SER A 75 15.84 16.49 -30.32
N LEU A 76 15.06 17.45 -30.83
CA LEU A 76 13.61 17.35 -30.93
C LEU A 76 13.14 16.05 -31.59
N SER A 77 13.74 15.67 -32.72
CA SER A 77 13.36 14.48 -33.50
C SER A 77 13.80 13.15 -32.88
N SER A 78 14.76 13.15 -31.95
CA SER A 78 15.27 11.91 -31.35
C SER A 78 14.20 11.20 -30.54
N GLY A 79 13.91 9.93 -30.85
CA GLY A 79 12.89 9.13 -30.16
C GLY A 79 11.45 9.52 -30.50
N VAL A 80 11.20 10.22 -31.62
CA VAL A 80 9.86 10.54 -32.11
C VAL A 80 9.66 9.97 -33.51
N SER A 81 8.64 9.13 -33.67
CA SER A 81 8.26 8.49 -34.92
C SER A 81 7.90 9.55 -35.96
N PRO A 82 8.34 9.39 -37.22
CA PRO A 82 8.05 10.32 -38.32
C PRO A 82 6.55 10.57 -38.55
N GLY A 83 6.22 11.59 -39.35
CA GLY A 83 4.83 11.91 -39.72
C GLY A 83 4.16 13.00 -38.89
N TRP A 84 4.95 13.80 -38.16
CA TRP A 84 4.49 15.00 -37.48
C TRP A 84 4.72 16.26 -38.34
N GLY A 85 3.79 17.21 -38.27
CA GLY A 85 3.87 18.51 -38.96
C GLY A 85 4.54 19.60 -38.14
N ALA A 86 4.57 19.45 -36.81
CA ALA A 86 5.25 20.34 -35.90
C ALA A 86 5.66 19.60 -34.62
N ILE A 87 6.78 20.01 -34.02
CA ILE A 87 7.28 19.52 -32.74
C ILE A 87 7.84 20.69 -31.91
N ALA A 88 7.68 20.64 -30.60
CA ALA A 88 8.29 21.59 -29.69
C ALA A 88 8.66 20.94 -28.36
N GLU A 89 9.53 21.61 -27.60
CA GLU A 89 9.94 21.19 -26.27
C GLU A 89 9.96 22.38 -25.30
N ASN A 90 9.47 22.15 -24.09
CA ASN A 90 9.72 22.99 -22.92
C ASN A 90 10.50 22.19 -21.89
N ILE A 91 11.42 22.84 -21.19
CA ILE A 91 12.14 22.23 -20.06
C ILE A 91 12.13 23.18 -18.86
N ALA A 92 12.08 22.63 -17.65
CA ALA A 92 12.12 23.42 -16.42
C ALA A 92 12.78 22.65 -15.28
N VAL A 93 13.33 23.39 -14.33
CA VAL A 93 13.71 22.88 -13.00
C VAL A 93 13.01 23.71 -11.95
N ASN A 94 12.42 23.07 -10.94
CA ASN A 94 11.76 23.75 -9.83
C ASN A 94 11.70 22.81 -8.61
N TYR A 95 10.88 23.13 -7.60
CA TYR A 95 10.68 22.29 -6.40
C TYR A 95 9.29 21.63 -6.36
N SER A 96 8.41 21.90 -7.33
CA SER A 96 7.15 21.19 -7.50
C SER A 96 6.64 21.28 -8.94
N VAL A 97 5.83 20.31 -9.37
CA VAL A 97 5.26 20.26 -10.73
C VAL A 97 4.45 21.52 -11.01
N ALA A 98 3.66 21.96 -10.03
CA ALA A 98 2.88 23.19 -10.12
C ALA A 98 3.78 24.43 -10.32
N ALA A 99 4.85 24.56 -9.54
CA ALA A 99 5.77 25.69 -9.67
C ALA A 99 6.54 25.67 -11.00
N ALA A 100 6.96 24.50 -11.47
CA ALA A 100 7.57 24.34 -12.80
C ALA A 100 6.59 24.77 -13.90
N GLN A 101 5.34 24.32 -13.83
CA GLN A 101 4.31 24.65 -14.80
C GLN A 101 3.97 26.14 -14.80
N THR A 102 3.85 26.79 -13.64
CA THR A 102 3.68 28.25 -13.53
C THR A 102 4.88 29.00 -14.10
N ALA A 103 6.11 28.54 -13.84
CA ALA A 103 7.32 29.17 -14.40
C ALA A 103 7.35 29.09 -15.93
N LEU A 104 6.98 27.94 -16.52
CA LEU A 104 6.81 27.79 -17.96
C LEU A 104 5.72 28.73 -18.49
N GLN A 105 4.60 28.88 -17.79
CA GLN A 105 3.51 29.78 -18.20
C GLN A 105 3.90 31.25 -18.17
N ASN A 106 4.86 31.64 -17.33
CA ASN A 106 5.35 33.00 -17.23
C ASN A 106 6.41 33.35 -18.29
N SER A 107 6.98 32.37 -18.99
CA SER A 107 7.91 32.58 -20.11
C SER A 107 7.18 32.68 -21.45
N SER A 108 7.47 33.71 -22.24
CA SER A 108 6.83 33.93 -23.54
C SER A 108 7.09 32.80 -24.55
N SER A 109 8.33 32.32 -24.67
CA SER A 109 8.68 31.22 -25.58
C SER A 109 8.01 29.91 -25.19
N HIS A 110 8.05 29.55 -23.91
CA HIS A 110 7.44 28.31 -23.41
C HIS A 110 5.90 28.33 -23.51
N ARG A 111 5.31 29.51 -23.28
CA ARG A 111 3.86 29.73 -23.45
C ARG A 111 3.42 29.53 -24.89
N THR A 112 4.20 29.98 -25.87
CA THR A 112 3.93 29.74 -27.29
C THR A 112 3.83 28.25 -27.60
N ASN A 113 4.74 27.43 -27.06
CA ASN A 113 4.68 25.97 -27.22
C ASN A 113 3.41 25.40 -26.55
N MET A 114 3.11 25.79 -25.31
CA MET A 114 1.92 25.26 -24.61
C MET A 114 0.59 25.60 -25.28
N LEU A 115 0.50 26.73 -25.99
CA LEU A 115 -0.71 27.19 -26.68
C LEU A 115 -0.72 26.90 -28.19
N GLY A 116 0.30 26.18 -28.69
CA GLY A 116 0.42 25.83 -30.10
C GLY A 116 -0.62 24.81 -30.57
N GLY A 117 -0.75 24.70 -31.90
CA GLY A 117 -1.68 23.80 -32.61
C GLY A 117 -1.24 22.34 -32.62
N TYR A 118 -0.84 21.81 -31.46
CA TYR A 118 -0.45 20.41 -31.28
C TYR A 118 -1.67 19.54 -30.99
N THR A 119 -1.52 18.24 -31.22
CA THR A 119 -2.54 17.20 -30.96
C THR A 119 -2.14 16.30 -29.80
N GLU A 120 -0.83 16.15 -29.58
CA GLU A 120 -0.25 15.23 -28.61
C GLU A 120 0.81 15.93 -27.74
N MET A 121 1.05 15.36 -26.57
CA MET A 121 2.18 15.70 -25.73
C MET A 121 2.82 14.46 -25.10
N GLY A 122 4.10 14.60 -24.75
CA GLY A 122 4.80 13.72 -23.82
C GLY A 122 5.30 14.55 -22.66
N LEU A 123 5.21 14.00 -21.46
CA LEU A 123 5.65 14.67 -20.25
C LEU A 123 6.69 13.79 -19.58
N GLY A 124 7.73 14.39 -19.02
CA GLY A 124 8.69 13.71 -18.19
C GLY A 124 8.94 14.54 -16.96
N VAL A 125 9.01 13.87 -15.81
CA VAL A 125 9.34 14.50 -14.54
C VAL A 125 10.34 13.61 -13.80
N SER A 126 11.53 14.14 -13.55
CA SER A 126 12.57 13.44 -12.79
C SER A 126 12.93 14.16 -11.50
N MET A 127 13.32 13.39 -10.50
CA MET A 127 13.78 13.89 -9.21
C MET A 127 15.30 14.11 -9.25
N GLY A 128 15.72 15.35 -9.01
CA GLY A 128 17.12 15.71 -8.85
C GLY A 128 17.57 15.63 -7.39
N VAL A 129 18.87 15.84 -7.18
CA VAL A 129 19.42 16.00 -5.83
C VAL A 129 18.74 17.16 -5.08
N ASN A 130 18.67 17.06 -3.75
CA ASN A 130 18.11 18.09 -2.85
C ASN A 130 16.61 18.41 -3.08
N GLY A 131 15.83 17.48 -3.64
CA GLY A 131 14.37 17.64 -3.80
C GLY A 131 13.98 18.56 -4.95
N THR A 132 14.89 18.85 -5.88
CA THR A 132 14.55 19.52 -7.14
C THR A 132 13.79 18.57 -8.06
N ILE A 133 12.89 19.12 -8.87
CA ILE A 133 12.21 18.40 -9.93
C ILE A 133 12.63 18.95 -11.30
N TRP A 134 12.86 18.03 -12.24
CA TRP A 134 13.30 18.29 -13.61
C TRP A 134 12.17 17.90 -14.53
N VAL A 135 11.76 18.81 -15.41
CA VAL A 135 10.57 18.67 -16.24
C VAL A 135 10.95 18.79 -17.70
N THR A 136 10.38 17.91 -18.53
CA THR A 136 10.34 18.04 -19.98
C THR A 136 8.89 17.94 -20.46
N GLN A 137 8.46 18.88 -21.32
CA GLN A 137 7.21 18.78 -22.08
C GLN A 137 7.58 18.70 -23.56
N VAL A 138 7.18 17.64 -24.25
CA VAL A 138 7.32 17.49 -25.70
C VAL A 138 5.93 17.62 -26.32
N PHE A 139 5.79 18.43 -27.37
CA PHE A 139 4.53 18.67 -28.06
C PHE A 139 4.64 18.23 -29.51
N VAL A 140 3.63 17.55 -30.03
CA VAL A 140 3.62 17.08 -31.42
C VAL A 140 2.27 17.32 -32.08
N ALA A 141 2.29 17.77 -33.33
CA ALA A 141 1.12 17.86 -34.19
C ALA A 141 1.16 16.72 -35.22
N ARG A 142 0.21 15.78 -35.14
CA ARG A 142 0.00 14.70 -36.13
C ARG A 142 -1.42 14.76 -36.68
N SER A 143 -1.59 14.39 -37.94
CA SER A 143 -2.90 14.29 -38.58
C SER A 143 -3.77 13.19 -37.96
N THR A 144 -3.13 12.13 -37.47
CA THR A 144 -3.75 11.06 -36.69
C THR A 144 -2.98 10.90 -35.37
N PRO A 145 -3.56 11.25 -34.21
CA PRO A 145 -2.92 11.04 -32.92
C PRO A 145 -2.61 9.56 -32.67
N THR A 146 -1.52 9.26 -31.96
CA THR A 146 -1.28 7.91 -31.42
C THR A 146 -2.30 7.59 -30.34
N ALA A 147 -2.47 6.29 -30.03
CA ALA A 147 -3.35 5.89 -28.94
C ALA A 147 -2.96 6.62 -27.64
N ALA A 148 -3.95 7.15 -26.91
CA ALA A 148 -3.70 7.90 -25.70
C ALA A 148 -2.97 7.02 -24.67
N TYR A 149 -1.86 7.52 -24.14
CA TYR A 149 -1.15 6.92 -23.01
C TYR A 149 -2.06 6.95 -21.78
N GLN A 150 -2.27 5.80 -21.14
CA GLN A 150 -3.16 5.63 -19.96
C GLN A 150 -2.39 5.63 -18.62
N GLY A 151 -1.07 5.85 -18.65
CA GLY A 151 -0.26 6.07 -17.45
C GLY A 151 0.65 4.89 -17.15
N PRO A 152 1.19 4.78 -15.93
CA PRO A 152 1.92 3.59 -15.55
C PRO A 152 0.95 2.42 -15.65
N ASN A 153 1.21 1.52 -16.58
CA ASN A 153 0.39 0.33 -16.80
C ASN A 153 0.15 -0.36 -15.44
N GLY A 154 -1.13 -0.45 -15.01
CA GLY A 154 -1.52 -1.19 -13.82
C GLY A 154 -1.80 -0.39 -12.54
N ALA A 155 -1.78 0.96 -12.57
CA ALA A 155 -2.26 1.74 -11.42
C ALA A 155 -3.75 1.44 -11.12
N ALA A 156 -4.08 1.30 -9.85
CA ALA A 156 -5.40 0.87 -9.42
C ALA A 156 -5.88 1.54 -8.12
N ALA A 157 -7.17 1.85 -8.06
CA ALA A 157 -7.81 2.51 -6.93
C ALA A 157 -8.60 1.50 -6.09
N TYR A 158 -8.50 1.61 -4.75
CA TYR A 158 -9.18 0.71 -3.84
C TYR A 158 -10.69 0.98 -3.74
N ALA A 159 -11.46 -0.10 -3.70
CA ALA A 159 -12.86 -0.11 -3.29
C ALA A 159 -13.11 -1.24 -2.29
N ALA A 160 -13.91 -0.95 -1.26
CA ALA A 160 -14.33 -1.94 -0.27
C ALA A 160 -15.55 -2.72 -0.77
N THR A 161 -15.65 -3.98 -0.37
CA THR A 161 -16.84 -4.81 -0.51
C THR A 161 -17.30 -5.31 0.85
N SER A 162 -18.51 -5.88 0.90
CA SER A 162 -18.87 -6.68 2.08
C SER A 162 -18.05 -7.98 2.06
N PRO A 163 -17.47 -8.40 3.19
CA PRO A 163 -16.72 -9.65 3.27
C PRO A 163 -17.52 -10.84 2.72
N THR A 164 -16.99 -11.50 1.69
CA THR A 164 -17.65 -12.63 1.01
C THR A 164 -16.68 -13.78 0.85
N VAL A 165 -17.09 -15.00 1.27
CA VAL A 165 -16.29 -16.21 1.04
C VAL A 165 -16.35 -16.57 -0.45
N VAL A 166 -15.19 -16.53 -1.11
CA VAL A 166 -15.06 -16.83 -2.56
C VAL A 166 -14.47 -18.21 -2.82
N PHE A 167 -13.84 -18.82 -1.82
CA PHE A 167 -13.25 -20.15 -1.91
C PHE A 167 -13.37 -20.86 -0.55
N ASN A 168 -13.95 -22.06 -0.53
CA ASN A 168 -14.08 -22.89 0.66
C ASN A 168 -14.17 -24.38 0.28
N PRO A 169 -13.09 -24.97 -0.26
CA PRO A 169 -13.09 -26.34 -0.77
C PRO A 169 -13.13 -27.42 0.33
N GLY A 170 -12.91 -27.07 1.60
CA GLY A 170 -12.58 -28.05 2.64
C GLY A 170 -11.08 -28.39 2.59
N SER A 171 -10.72 -29.67 2.81
CA SER A 171 -9.32 -30.13 2.75
C SER A 171 -8.81 -30.11 1.31
N VAL A 172 -7.61 -29.57 1.12
CA VAL A 172 -6.91 -29.49 -0.17
C VAL A 172 -5.57 -30.23 -0.05
N PRO A 173 -5.25 -31.18 -0.95
CA PRO A 173 -3.98 -31.91 -0.90
C PRO A 173 -2.76 -30.99 -1.01
N GLY A 174 -1.69 -31.35 -0.32
CA GLY A 174 -0.41 -30.63 -0.41
C GLY A 174 0.22 -30.72 -1.80
N GLY A 175 1.01 -29.71 -2.16
CA GLY A 175 1.69 -29.63 -3.45
C GLY A 175 0.77 -29.29 -4.62
N THR A 176 -0.47 -28.85 -4.37
CA THR A 176 -1.44 -28.52 -5.41
C THR A 176 -1.64 -27.01 -5.57
N THR A 177 -2.13 -26.61 -6.74
CA THR A 177 -2.57 -25.23 -6.99
C THR A 177 -4.07 -25.24 -7.29
N SER A 178 -4.82 -24.49 -6.51
CA SER A 178 -6.25 -24.25 -6.75
C SER A 178 -6.42 -22.95 -7.55
N THR A 179 -7.30 -22.96 -8.54
CA THR A 179 -7.72 -21.77 -9.31
C THR A 179 -9.21 -21.56 -9.09
N PHE A 180 -9.62 -20.34 -8.77
CA PHE A 180 -11.02 -20.00 -8.53
C PHE A 180 -11.33 -18.55 -8.91
N ALA A 181 -12.58 -18.27 -9.24
CA ALA A 181 -13.04 -16.93 -9.60
C ALA A 181 -13.10 -16.03 -8.36
N VAL A 182 -12.64 -14.78 -8.50
CA VAL A 182 -12.81 -13.74 -7.49
C VAL A 182 -13.61 -12.58 -8.07
N ALA A 183 -13.28 -12.14 -9.29
CA ALA A 183 -14.08 -11.16 -10.00
C ALA A 183 -15.45 -11.75 -10.37
N GLY A 184 -16.49 -10.90 -10.35
CA GLY A 184 -17.88 -11.32 -10.52
C GLY A 184 -18.51 -11.97 -9.27
N VAL A 185 -17.75 -12.15 -8.18
CA VAL A 185 -18.22 -12.73 -6.91
C VAL A 185 -18.12 -11.68 -5.80
N GLY A 186 -19.08 -11.65 -4.87
CA GLY A 186 -18.96 -10.84 -3.64
C GLY A 186 -18.82 -9.33 -3.85
N GLY A 187 -19.33 -8.80 -4.96
CA GLY A 187 -19.25 -7.38 -5.31
C GLY A 187 -17.94 -6.94 -5.96
N VAL A 188 -17.04 -7.86 -6.30
CA VAL A 188 -15.83 -7.55 -7.08
C VAL A 188 -16.19 -7.45 -8.57
N PRO A 189 -15.93 -6.34 -9.26
CA PRO A 189 -16.22 -6.19 -10.69
C PRO A 189 -15.25 -7.01 -11.55
N SER A 190 -15.69 -7.41 -12.76
CA SER A 190 -14.88 -8.19 -13.72
C SER A 190 -13.59 -7.49 -14.15
N GLY A 191 -13.55 -6.15 -14.10
CA GLY A 191 -12.38 -5.35 -14.44
C GLY A 191 -11.35 -5.18 -13.32
N ALA A 192 -11.58 -5.71 -12.11
CA ALA A 192 -10.64 -5.57 -11.00
C ALA A 192 -9.28 -6.20 -11.34
N THR A 193 -8.18 -5.49 -11.06
CA THR A 193 -6.81 -5.97 -11.33
C THR A 193 -6.14 -6.60 -10.11
N ALA A 194 -6.64 -6.34 -8.90
CA ALA A 194 -6.24 -7.05 -7.70
C ALA A 194 -7.40 -7.15 -6.70
N ALA A 195 -7.34 -8.15 -5.82
CA ALA A 195 -8.31 -8.35 -4.74
C ALA A 195 -7.64 -8.25 -3.37
N VAL A 196 -8.34 -7.68 -2.39
CA VAL A 196 -7.97 -7.75 -0.97
C VAL A 196 -8.68 -8.96 -0.38
N VAL A 197 -7.90 -9.96 0.01
CA VAL A 197 -8.42 -11.23 0.52
C VAL A 197 -7.82 -11.56 1.87
N THR A 198 -8.59 -12.24 2.72
CA THR A 198 -8.05 -12.96 3.88
C THR A 198 -7.99 -14.44 3.53
N ILE A 199 -6.80 -15.02 3.62
CA ILE A 199 -6.54 -16.45 3.43
C ILE A 199 -6.53 -17.09 4.81
N GLU A 200 -7.38 -18.08 5.01
CA GLU A 200 -7.51 -18.86 6.25
C GLU A 200 -7.10 -20.31 5.98
N GLY A 201 -6.33 -20.90 6.90
CA GLY A 201 -5.86 -22.28 6.81
C GLY A 201 -5.81 -22.97 8.17
N TRP A 202 -6.23 -24.23 8.25
CA TRP A 202 -6.23 -25.03 9.47
C TRP A 202 -6.23 -26.54 9.16
N ASN A 203 -6.09 -27.38 10.19
CA ASN A 203 -5.99 -28.84 10.05
C ASN A 203 -4.91 -29.27 9.05
N ALA A 204 -3.74 -28.62 9.11
CA ALA A 204 -2.63 -29.01 8.24
C ALA A 204 -2.06 -30.37 8.66
N ALA A 205 -1.86 -31.27 7.70
CA ALA A 205 -1.29 -32.60 7.95
C ALA A 205 0.17 -32.53 8.42
N ASP A 206 0.90 -31.51 7.95
CA ASP A 206 2.26 -31.16 8.33
C ASP A 206 2.40 -29.64 8.42
N ARG A 207 3.55 -29.15 8.93
CA ARG A 207 3.88 -27.71 8.85
C ARG A 207 3.84 -27.27 7.39
N GLY A 208 2.90 -26.38 7.06
CA GLY A 208 2.63 -25.98 5.69
C GLY A 208 2.57 -24.47 5.50
N TRP A 209 2.62 -24.04 4.24
CA TRP A 209 2.44 -22.66 3.85
C TRP A 209 1.57 -22.55 2.60
N VAL A 210 0.95 -21.38 2.44
CA VAL A 210 0.12 -21.02 1.29
C VAL A 210 0.74 -19.83 0.58
N GLN A 211 0.76 -19.87 -0.75
CA GLN A 211 1.20 -18.79 -1.61
C GLN A 211 0.08 -18.37 -2.54
N ALA A 212 -0.22 -17.08 -2.56
CA ALA A 212 -1.01 -16.46 -3.60
C ALA A 212 -0.13 -16.20 -4.82
N LEU A 213 -0.57 -16.71 -5.96
CA LEU A 213 0.17 -16.63 -7.21
C LEU A 213 -0.41 -15.52 -8.09
N ALA A 214 0.47 -14.64 -8.56
CA ALA A 214 0.13 -13.69 -9.61
C ALA A 214 -0.21 -14.44 -10.92
N PRO A 215 -0.94 -13.80 -11.86
CA PRO A 215 -1.30 -14.41 -13.14
C PRO A 215 -0.07 -14.93 -13.88
N GLY A 216 -0.13 -16.19 -14.32
CA GLY A 216 0.98 -16.83 -15.04
C GLY A 216 2.21 -17.17 -14.19
N ALA A 217 2.25 -16.80 -12.91
CA ALA A 217 3.40 -17.09 -12.06
C ALA A 217 3.52 -18.61 -11.77
N ALA A 218 4.77 -19.07 -11.72
CA ALA A 218 5.12 -20.38 -11.19
C ALA A 218 5.12 -20.35 -9.65
N VAL A 219 5.01 -21.52 -9.03
CA VAL A 219 5.18 -21.65 -7.57
C VAL A 219 6.59 -21.19 -7.20
N GLY A 220 6.65 -20.26 -6.25
CA GLY A 220 7.89 -19.60 -5.83
C GLY A 220 8.25 -19.92 -4.39
N SER A 221 9.03 -19.04 -3.77
CA SER A 221 9.41 -19.18 -2.36
C SER A 221 8.65 -18.26 -1.40
N SER A 222 7.79 -17.36 -1.90
CA SER A 222 6.98 -16.47 -1.04
C SER A 222 5.86 -17.23 -0.34
N SER A 223 5.47 -16.80 0.86
CA SER A 223 4.37 -17.41 1.62
C SER A 223 3.46 -16.35 2.20
N ASN A 224 2.20 -16.32 1.78
CA ASN A 224 1.17 -15.45 2.36
C ASN A 224 0.61 -16.02 3.65
N LEU A 225 0.59 -17.34 3.85
CA LEU A 225 0.11 -17.93 5.10
C LEU A 225 1.07 -19.04 5.55
N ASN A 226 1.31 -19.14 6.86
CA ASN A 226 2.05 -20.25 7.45
C ASN A 226 1.15 -20.94 8.48
N VAL A 227 0.92 -22.24 8.30
CA VAL A 227 0.10 -23.06 9.19
C VAL A 227 1.02 -24.08 9.86
N VAL A 228 1.39 -23.79 11.10
CA VAL A 228 2.35 -24.60 11.88
C VAL A 228 1.65 -25.42 12.97
N THR A 229 0.72 -24.81 13.70
CA THR A 229 -0.08 -25.48 14.74
C THR A 229 -1.43 -24.78 14.85
N GLY A 230 -2.51 -25.56 14.86
CA GLY A 230 -3.88 -25.01 14.85
C GLY A 230 -4.24 -24.38 13.50
N GLY A 231 -4.80 -23.17 13.53
CA GLY A 231 -5.14 -22.40 12.35
C GLY A 231 -4.45 -21.03 12.31
N ALA A 232 -4.38 -20.46 11.12
CA ALA A 232 -3.86 -19.12 10.87
C ALA A 232 -4.71 -18.39 9.82
N ALA A 233 -4.69 -17.06 9.88
CA ALA A 233 -5.27 -16.19 8.87
C ALA A 233 -4.29 -15.06 8.55
N ASN A 234 -4.19 -14.68 7.27
CA ASN A 234 -3.43 -13.51 6.84
C ASN A 234 -4.15 -12.79 5.70
N THR A 235 -4.15 -11.47 5.73
CA THR A 235 -4.63 -10.64 4.62
C THR A 235 -3.56 -10.54 3.53
N ALA A 236 -3.97 -10.58 2.27
CA ALA A 236 -3.12 -10.39 1.12
C ALA A 236 -3.84 -9.52 0.08
N VAL A 237 -3.08 -8.70 -0.65
CA VAL A 237 -3.56 -8.07 -1.88
C VAL A 237 -2.96 -8.86 -3.04
N VAL A 238 -3.81 -9.46 -3.86
CA VAL A 238 -3.41 -10.45 -4.85
C VAL A 238 -3.80 -9.96 -6.26
N PRO A 239 -2.85 -9.85 -7.21
CA PRO A 239 -3.19 -9.55 -8.60
C PRO A 239 -4.12 -10.63 -9.19
N LEU A 240 -5.17 -10.21 -9.89
CA LEU A 240 -6.11 -11.10 -10.56
C LEU A 240 -5.71 -11.35 -12.01
N ALA A 241 -6.02 -12.53 -12.53
CA ALA A 241 -5.84 -12.83 -13.93
C ALA A 241 -6.83 -12.03 -14.79
N PRO A 242 -6.60 -11.88 -16.12
CA PRO A 242 -7.52 -11.15 -16.99
C PRO A 242 -8.95 -11.71 -17.01
N ASP A 243 -9.13 -12.98 -16.66
CA ASP A 243 -10.44 -13.62 -16.50
C ASP A 243 -11.06 -13.43 -15.09
N GLY A 244 -10.39 -12.67 -14.21
CA GLY A 244 -10.82 -12.40 -12.85
C GLY A 244 -10.52 -13.50 -11.83
N SER A 245 -9.76 -14.53 -12.22
CA SER A 245 -9.40 -15.63 -11.33
C SER A 245 -8.17 -15.35 -10.47
N MET A 246 -8.08 -16.09 -9.36
CA MET A 246 -6.94 -16.13 -8.45
C MET A 246 -6.43 -17.57 -8.32
N ARG A 247 -5.13 -17.71 -8.04
CA ARG A 247 -4.47 -19.00 -7.80
C ARG A 247 -3.85 -19.07 -6.41
N LEU A 248 -4.08 -20.18 -5.70
CA LEU A 248 -3.44 -20.50 -4.42
C LEU A 248 -2.69 -21.82 -4.51
N TYR A 249 -1.42 -21.81 -4.13
CA TYR A 249 -0.64 -23.01 -3.88
C TYR A 249 -0.57 -23.30 -2.37
N ASN A 250 -0.71 -24.56 -1.96
CA ASN A 250 -0.47 -25.01 -0.58
C ASN A 250 0.58 -26.12 -0.53
N SER A 251 1.56 -26.00 0.38
CA SER A 251 2.70 -26.92 0.43
C SER A 251 2.41 -28.24 1.13
N ALA A 252 1.41 -28.27 2.02
CA ALA A 252 0.97 -29.43 2.77
C ALA A 252 -0.56 -29.55 2.66
N GLU A 253 -1.11 -30.74 2.90
CA GLU A 253 -2.56 -30.89 2.98
C GLU A 253 -3.11 -30.03 4.11
N MET A 254 -4.16 -29.25 3.84
CA MET A 254 -4.83 -28.43 4.86
C MET A 254 -6.24 -28.03 4.42
N THR A 255 -7.09 -27.67 5.37
CA THR A 255 -8.36 -26.99 5.05
C THR A 255 -8.09 -25.54 4.71
N LEU A 256 -8.65 -25.06 3.59
CA LEU A 256 -8.50 -23.68 3.13
C LEU A 256 -9.83 -22.95 3.01
N LYS A 257 -9.79 -21.64 3.26
CA LYS A 257 -10.89 -20.73 2.94
C LYS A 257 -10.34 -19.35 2.58
N VAL A 258 -10.97 -18.68 1.62
CA VAL A 258 -10.60 -17.33 1.19
C VAL A 258 -11.84 -16.45 1.21
N THR A 259 -11.69 -15.31 1.88
CA THR A 259 -12.72 -14.26 1.96
C THR A 259 -12.21 -13.01 1.27
N VAL A 260 -12.99 -12.45 0.34
CA VAL A 260 -12.69 -11.14 -0.27
C VAL A 260 -13.36 -10.03 0.52
N SER A 261 -12.66 -8.92 0.75
CA SER A 261 -13.16 -7.75 1.51
C SER A 261 -12.96 -6.41 0.77
N GLY A 262 -12.35 -6.45 -0.40
CA GLY A 262 -12.21 -5.30 -1.29
C GLY A 262 -11.45 -5.67 -2.55
N TYR A 263 -11.28 -4.69 -3.43
CA TYR A 263 -10.58 -4.86 -4.69
C TYR A 263 -9.89 -3.55 -5.10
N PHE A 264 -9.00 -3.67 -6.08
CA PHE A 264 -8.36 -2.55 -6.75
C PHE A 264 -8.84 -2.52 -8.20
N GLU A 265 -9.45 -1.41 -8.58
CA GLU A 265 -9.97 -1.16 -9.91
C GLU A 265 -8.92 -0.43 -10.74
N PRO A 266 -8.59 -0.90 -11.96
CA PRO A 266 -7.62 -0.23 -12.81
C PRO A 266 -8.09 1.18 -13.13
N THR A 267 -7.14 2.08 -13.23
CA THR A 267 -7.42 3.46 -13.61
C THR A 267 -6.43 3.93 -14.66
N ASP A 268 -6.97 4.63 -15.65
CA ASP A 268 -6.24 5.22 -16.76
C ASP A 268 -5.68 6.62 -16.44
N GLY A 269 -5.69 7.01 -15.16
CA GLY A 269 -5.14 8.29 -14.72
C GLY A 269 -5.46 8.68 -13.26
N PRO A 270 -5.43 9.99 -12.96
CA PRO A 270 -5.78 10.52 -11.64
C PRO A 270 -7.18 10.14 -11.16
N THR A 271 -7.30 9.75 -9.90
CA THR A 271 -8.60 9.52 -9.26
C THR A 271 -8.75 10.37 -8.00
N ARG A 272 -9.99 10.53 -7.54
CA ARG A 272 -10.26 11.16 -6.24
C ARG A 272 -10.30 10.13 -5.12
N ALA A 273 -11.03 9.04 -5.34
CA ALA A 273 -11.28 8.00 -4.36
C ALA A 273 -10.35 6.79 -4.50
N GLY A 274 -10.26 5.99 -3.44
CA GLY A 274 -9.52 4.72 -3.46
C GLY A 274 -8.01 4.87 -3.42
N ARG A 275 -7.51 6.09 -3.22
CA ARG A 275 -6.08 6.37 -3.06
C ARG A 275 -5.67 6.17 -1.60
N PHE A 276 -4.62 5.40 -1.37
CA PHE A 276 -4.03 5.12 -0.07
C PHE A 276 -3.16 6.27 0.42
N MET A 277 -3.40 6.72 1.64
CA MET A 277 -2.67 7.77 2.33
C MET A 277 -1.92 7.11 3.50
N PRO A 278 -0.62 6.85 3.36
CA PRO A 278 0.16 6.17 4.39
C PRO A 278 0.37 7.07 5.61
N LEU A 279 0.41 6.47 6.79
CA LEU A 279 0.64 7.12 8.07
C LEU A 279 1.82 6.44 8.79
N THR A 280 2.43 7.16 9.72
CA THR A 280 3.25 6.50 10.75
C THR A 280 2.30 5.73 11.67
N PRO A 281 2.55 4.43 11.93
CA PRO A 281 1.63 3.62 12.72
C PRO A 281 1.30 4.24 14.08
N SER A 282 0.01 4.32 14.41
CA SER A 282 -0.48 4.96 15.63
C SER A 282 -1.54 4.12 16.34
N ARG A 283 -1.43 3.98 17.67
CA ARG A 283 -2.37 3.21 18.51
C ARG A 283 -3.73 3.90 18.59
N LEU A 284 -4.79 3.20 18.17
CA LEU A 284 -6.18 3.64 18.29
C LEU A 284 -6.93 2.94 19.42
N LEU A 285 -6.59 1.67 19.68
CA LEU A 285 -7.22 0.84 20.69
C LEU A 285 -6.17 -0.01 21.42
N ASP A 286 -6.25 -0.04 22.74
CA ASP A 286 -5.62 -1.07 23.57
C ASP A 286 -6.57 -1.39 24.73
N THR A 287 -7.03 -2.63 24.80
CA THR A 287 -7.98 -3.08 25.83
C THR A 287 -7.29 -3.63 27.08
N ARG A 288 -5.95 -3.68 27.10
CA ARG A 288 -5.19 -4.24 28.22
C ARG A 288 -5.17 -3.23 29.36
N PRO A 289 -5.49 -3.62 30.62
CA PRO A 289 -5.68 -2.69 31.73
C PRO A 289 -4.51 -1.73 31.98
N GLN A 290 -3.28 -2.20 31.78
CA GLN A 290 -2.05 -1.44 32.01
C GLN A 290 -1.64 -0.52 30.85
N TYR A 291 -2.27 -0.65 29.67
CA TYR A 291 -1.92 0.08 28.45
C TYR A 291 -3.13 0.76 27.80
N VAL A 292 -4.24 0.92 28.53
CA VAL A 292 -5.54 1.26 27.95
C VAL A 292 -5.47 2.49 27.03
N VAL A 293 -5.98 2.33 25.81
CA VAL A 293 -6.13 3.41 24.82
C VAL A 293 -7.48 3.23 24.15
N GLY A 294 -8.27 4.31 24.09
CA GLY A 294 -9.52 4.32 23.32
C GLY A 294 -10.58 3.31 23.76
N TYR A 295 -10.45 2.75 24.97
CA TYR A 295 -11.31 1.69 25.50
C TYR A 295 -11.65 1.95 26.97
N SER A 296 -12.88 1.62 27.35
CA SER A 296 -13.34 1.61 28.73
C SER A 296 -14.16 0.33 28.94
N GLY A 297 -13.70 -0.56 29.82
CA GLY A 297 -14.39 -1.82 30.08
C GLY A 297 -13.45 -2.91 30.53
N ALA A 298 -14.04 -4.07 30.85
CA ALA A 298 -13.29 -5.30 31.05
C ALA A 298 -12.75 -5.83 29.70
N LYS A 299 -11.90 -6.85 29.75
CA LYS A 299 -11.49 -7.60 28.57
C LYS A 299 -12.73 -8.04 27.76
N PRO A 300 -12.78 -7.79 26.44
CA PRO A 300 -13.89 -8.27 25.60
C PRO A 300 -14.07 -9.79 25.70
N ASP A 301 -15.30 -10.25 25.92
CA ASP A 301 -15.67 -11.67 26.03
C ASP A 301 -16.15 -12.26 24.69
N ALA A 302 -16.55 -13.52 24.67
CA ALA A 302 -17.16 -14.17 23.53
C ALA A 302 -18.48 -13.49 23.10
N GLY A 303 -18.53 -13.06 21.85
CA GLY A 303 -19.69 -12.39 21.26
C GLY A 303 -19.65 -10.86 21.35
N ASP A 304 -18.78 -10.30 22.20
CA ASP A 304 -18.64 -8.86 22.36
C ASP A 304 -18.16 -8.18 21.07
N THR A 305 -18.63 -6.96 20.86
CA THR A 305 -18.21 -6.10 19.75
C THR A 305 -17.62 -4.80 20.29
N VAL A 306 -16.34 -4.57 20.04
CA VAL A 306 -15.62 -3.34 20.37
C VAL A 306 -15.66 -2.40 19.18
N THR A 307 -16.22 -1.21 19.36
CA THR A 307 -16.23 -0.15 18.34
C THR A 307 -15.03 0.77 18.52
N VAL A 308 -14.31 1.05 17.43
CA VAL A 308 -13.11 1.90 17.43
C VAL A 308 -13.39 3.13 16.57
N GLN A 309 -13.27 4.32 17.17
CA GLN A 309 -13.29 5.58 16.44
C GLN A 309 -11.97 5.73 15.67
N VAL A 310 -12.05 5.90 14.35
CA VAL A 310 -10.85 6.07 13.50
C VAL A 310 -10.74 7.50 12.95
N SER A 311 -11.84 8.14 12.59
CA SER A 311 -11.80 9.53 12.11
C SER A 311 -11.28 10.48 13.21
N GLY A 312 -10.42 11.41 12.81
CA GLY A 312 -9.80 12.39 13.70
C GLY A 312 -8.77 11.81 14.68
N ARG A 313 -8.32 10.57 14.52
CA ARG A 313 -7.35 9.91 15.42
C ARG A 313 -6.16 9.35 14.65
N GLY A 314 -4.98 9.30 15.29
CA GLY A 314 -3.79 8.64 14.74
C GLY A 314 -3.34 9.14 13.37
N GLY A 315 -3.65 10.39 13.01
CA GLY A 315 -3.34 10.98 11.69
C GLY A 315 -4.42 10.80 10.62
N VAL A 316 -5.50 10.07 10.91
CA VAL A 316 -6.66 9.94 10.02
C VAL A 316 -7.50 11.25 10.09
N PRO A 317 -7.95 11.81 8.95
CA PRO A 317 -8.76 13.03 8.95
C PRO A 317 -10.13 12.82 9.63
N THR A 318 -10.90 13.89 9.85
CA THR A 318 -12.26 13.78 10.41
C THR A 318 -13.32 13.35 9.40
N SER A 319 -13.02 13.47 8.10
CA SER A 319 -13.93 13.16 6.98
C SER A 319 -13.17 12.72 5.74
N GLY A 320 -13.88 12.25 4.72
CA GLY A 320 -13.28 11.88 3.43
C GLY A 320 -12.59 10.51 3.43
N ILE A 321 -12.88 9.67 4.43
CA ILE A 321 -12.32 8.33 4.63
C ILE A 321 -13.27 7.29 4.02
N ARG A 322 -12.77 6.49 3.10
CA ARG A 322 -13.48 5.33 2.53
C ARG A 322 -13.23 4.08 3.35
N ALA A 323 -11.98 3.86 3.74
CA ALA A 323 -11.54 2.71 4.50
C ALA A 323 -10.25 3.04 5.26
N VAL A 324 -9.88 2.21 6.23
CA VAL A 324 -8.63 2.31 6.97
C VAL A 324 -7.84 1.00 6.86
N ALA A 325 -6.52 1.12 6.81
CA ALA A 325 -5.59 0.00 6.94
C ALA A 325 -5.13 -0.07 8.41
N LEU A 326 -5.47 -1.17 9.09
CA LEU A 326 -5.23 -1.38 10.51
C LEU A 326 -4.37 -2.62 10.70
N ASN A 327 -3.39 -2.56 11.59
CA ASN A 327 -2.85 -3.78 12.18
C ASN A 327 -3.62 -4.09 13.46
N VAL A 328 -4.32 -5.23 13.46
CA VAL A 328 -5.08 -5.71 14.61
C VAL A 328 -4.29 -6.83 15.27
N VAL A 329 -4.19 -6.78 16.60
CA VAL A 329 -3.50 -7.79 17.39
C VAL A 329 -4.45 -8.36 18.44
N ALA A 330 -4.61 -9.68 18.42
CA ALA A 330 -5.26 -10.43 19.48
C ALA A 330 -4.21 -10.84 20.52
N VAL A 331 -4.49 -10.55 21.79
CA VAL A 331 -3.57 -10.76 22.91
C VAL A 331 -4.30 -11.52 24.00
N GLN A 332 -3.64 -12.53 24.56
CA GLN A 332 -4.16 -13.28 25.70
C GLN A 332 -5.61 -13.80 25.52
N PRO A 333 -5.94 -14.48 24.40
CA PRO A 333 -7.21 -15.19 24.30
C PRO A 333 -7.33 -16.23 25.43
N GLU A 334 -8.55 -16.51 25.88
CA GLU A 334 -8.85 -17.51 26.92
C GLU A 334 -8.92 -18.94 26.37
N GLY A 335 -8.97 -19.10 25.06
CA GLY A 335 -9.06 -20.38 24.37
C GLY A 335 -9.04 -20.22 22.84
N PRO A 336 -9.31 -21.30 22.09
CA PRO A 336 -9.46 -21.21 20.63
C PRO A 336 -10.66 -20.35 20.23
N GLY A 337 -10.51 -19.58 19.15
CA GLY A 337 -11.51 -18.64 18.65
C GLY A 337 -10.96 -17.77 17.52
N ASP A 338 -11.58 -16.62 17.32
CA ASP A 338 -11.28 -15.68 16.25
C ASP A 338 -11.66 -14.23 16.57
N VAL A 339 -11.13 -13.33 15.76
CA VAL A 339 -11.52 -11.92 15.72
C VAL A 339 -12.01 -11.58 14.31
N GLN A 340 -13.18 -10.95 14.26
CA GLN A 340 -13.79 -10.45 13.03
C GLN A 340 -13.76 -8.92 13.03
N VAL A 341 -13.27 -8.28 11.97
CA VAL A 341 -13.17 -6.81 11.83
C VAL A 341 -14.00 -6.31 10.64
N GLY A 342 -14.90 -5.36 10.88
CA GLY A 342 -15.81 -4.84 9.86
C GLY A 342 -16.32 -3.43 10.20
N ALA A 343 -17.26 -2.92 9.41
CA ALA A 343 -17.99 -1.71 9.80
C ALA A 343 -18.96 -2.00 10.96
N PRO A 344 -19.24 -1.04 11.86
CA PRO A 344 -20.27 -1.18 12.89
C PRO A 344 -21.61 -1.64 12.31
N GLY A 345 -22.28 -2.53 13.04
CA GLY A 345 -23.50 -3.19 12.55
C GLY A 345 -23.26 -4.40 11.65
N MET A 346 -21.99 -4.81 11.44
CA MET A 346 -21.68 -6.09 10.80
C MET A 346 -22.41 -7.24 11.52
N SER A 347 -23.12 -8.07 10.75
CA SER A 347 -23.58 -9.36 11.26
C SER A 347 -22.37 -10.27 11.47
N ALA A 348 -22.42 -11.10 12.52
CA ALA A 348 -21.52 -12.24 12.67
C ALA A 348 -21.41 -13.00 11.34
N GLY A 349 -20.20 -13.06 10.77
CA GLY A 349 -19.95 -13.66 9.47
C GLY A 349 -19.25 -15.00 9.56
N GLY A 350 -19.25 -15.75 8.45
CA GLY A 350 -18.49 -17.00 8.28
C GLY A 350 -17.00 -16.79 7.96
N TRP A 351 -16.43 -15.63 8.25
CA TRP A 351 -15.05 -15.25 7.92
C TRP A 351 -14.29 -14.80 9.18
N ARG A 352 -12.96 -14.91 9.16
CA ARG A 352 -12.11 -14.61 10.33
C ARG A 352 -10.88 -13.81 9.91
N ASN A 353 -10.66 -12.61 10.48
CA ASN A 353 -9.43 -11.87 10.21
C ASN A 353 -8.27 -12.42 11.04
N LEU A 354 -8.50 -12.81 12.29
CA LEU A 354 -7.50 -13.44 13.14
C LEU A 354 -8.02 -14.79 13.62
N ILE A 355 -7.16 -15.80 13.64
CA ILE A 355 -7.45 -17.09 14.27
C ILE A 355 -6.55 -17.23 15.49
N VAL A 356 -7.16 -17.40 16.67
CA VAL A 356 -6.47 -17.73 17.90
C VAL A 356 -6.69 -19.21 18.21
N SER A 357 -5.62 -19.97 18.33
CA SER A 357 -5.66 -21.44 18.40
C SER A 357 -5.46 -21.98 19.82
N ARG A 358 -5.03 -21.14 20.77
CA ARG A 358 -4.72 -21.54 22.14
C ARG A 358 -4.76 -20.36 23.11
N PRO A 359 -4.91 -20.61 24.43
CA PRO A 359 -4.81 -19.56 25.43
C PRO A 359 -3.48 -18.80 25.37
N SER A 360 -3.49 -17.53 25.76
CA SER A 360 -2.29 -16.68 25.86
C SER A 360 -1.55 -16.38 24.54
N GLN A 361 -2.07 -16.82 23.39
CA GLN A 361 -1.47 -16.54 22.08
C GLN A 361 -1.43 -15.03 21.78
N VAL A 362 -0.44 -14.62 20.99
CA VAL A 362 -0.37 -13.27 20.40
C VAL A 362 -0.26 -13.39 18.89
N VAL A 363 -1.29 -12.93 18.17
CA VAL A 363 -1.34 -12.95 16.70
C VAL A 363 -1.77 -11.60 16.17
N ALA A 364 -1.20 -11.21 15.04
CA ALA A 364 -1.54 -9.97 14.34
C ALA A 364 -1.98 -10.26 12.91
N ASN A 365 -2.85 -9.42 12.37
CA ASN A 365 -3.16 -9.39 10.96
C ASN A 365 -3.41 -7.94 10.49
N LEU A 366 -2.93 -7.60 9.30
CA LEU A 366 -3.37 -6.41 8.58
C LEU A 366 -4.84 -6.58 8.18
N VAL A 367 -5.64 -5.54 8.33
CA VAL A 367 -7.02 -5.49 7.88
C VAL A 367 -7.24 -4.17 7.15
N ILE A 368 -7.80 -4.24 5.94
CA ILE A 368 -8.35 -3.07 5.25
C ILE A 368 -9.88 -3.15 5.39
N VAL A 369 -10.47 -2.15 6.03
CA VAL A 369 -11.89 -2.18 6.41
C VAL A 369 -12.58 -0.84 6.13
N PRO A 370 -13.79 -0.83 5.54
CA PRO A 370 -14.56 0.38 5.37
C PRO A 370 -14.95 0.98 6.73
N VAL A 371 -15.11 2.30 6.76
CA VAL A 371 -15.61 3.02 7.94
C VAL A 371 -17.10 3.32 7.78
N ASP A 372 -17.85 3.33 8.88
CA ASP A 372 -19.23 3.81 8.84
C ASP A 372 -19.32 5.33 8.63
N SER A 373 -20.55 5.85 8.55
CA SER A 373 -20.82 7.29 8.43
C SER A 373 -20.29 8.13 9.60
N ASN A 374 -19.99 7.50 10.74
CA ASN A 374 -19.40 8.16 11.91
C ASN A 374 -17.87 8.01 11.96
N GLY A 375 -17.24 7.40 10.95
CA GLY A 375 -15.81 7.16 10.89
C GLY A 375 -15.34 6.13 11.93
N ARG A 376 -16.11 5.06 12.12
CA ARG A 376 -15.84 3.96 13.07
C ARG A 376 -15.67 2.62 12.37
N VAL A 377 -14.96 1.71 13.04
CA VAL A 377 -14.84 0.29 12.71
C VAL A 377 -15.27 -0.55 13.93
N ALA A 378 -15.56 -1.83 13.74
CA ALA A 378 -15.97 -2.76 14.78
C ALA A 378 -15.12 -4.03 14.75
N LEU A 379 -14.78 -4.54 15.94
CA LEU A 379 -14.07 -5.79 16.15
C LEU A 379 -14.91 -6.70 17.03
N ARG A 380 -15.20 -7.91 16.58
CA ARG A 380 -15.96 -8.91 17.33
C ARG A 380 -15.07 -10.08 17.72
N THR A 381 -15.11 -10.46 19.00
CA THR A 381 -14.37 -11.60 19.56
C THR A 381 -15.29 -12.81 19.69
N THR A 382 -14.79 -14.02 19.44
CA THR A 382 -15.53 -15.27 19.70
C THR A 382 -15.08 -15.99 20.97
N VAL A 383 -14.05 -15.45 21.64
CA VAL A 383 -13.51 -15.91 22.92
C VAL A 383 -12.92 -14.71 23.67
N GLY A 384 -12.92 -14.73 25.00
CA GLY A 384 -12.35 -13.68 25.83
C GLY A 384 -10.93 -13.31 25.41
N THR A 385 -10.73 -12.11 24.82
CA THR A 385 -9.47 -11.72 24.15
C THR A 385 -9.22 -10.22 24.28
N HIS A 386 -7.99 -9.84 24.65
CA HIS A 386 -7.59 -8.44 24.53
C HIS A 386 -7.29 -8.08 23.08
N LEU A 387 -7.76 -6.90 22.66
CA LEU A 387 -7.53 -6.32 21.37
C LEU A 387 -6.59 -5.12 21.46
N VAL A 388 -5.72 -5.03 20.46
CA VAL A 388 -4.83 -3.91 20.18
C VAL A 388 -5.00 -3.52 18.71
N VAL A 389 -5.16 -2.24 18.40
CA VAL A 389 -5.36 -1.75 17.04
C VAL A 389 -4.47 -0.55 16.78
N ASP A 390 -3.61 -0.67 15.76
CA ASP A 390 -2.78 0.41 15.22
C ASP A 390 -3.27 0.78 13.81
N VAL A 391 -3.39 2.07 13.51
CA VAL A 391 -3.69 2.55 12.15
C VAL A 391 -2.42 2.82 11.38
N GLN A 392 -2.34 2.34 10.14
CA GLN A 392 -1.18 2.47 9.25
C GLN A 392 -1.45 3.37 8.05
N GLY A 393 -2.72 3.64 7.75
CA GLY A 393 -3.12 4.52 6.67
C GLY A 393 -4.62 4.47 6.41
N TRP A 394 -5.06 5.24 5.42
CA TRP A 394 -6.47 5.33 5.06
C TRP A 394 -6.66 5.53 3.56
N PHE A 395 -7.86 5.20 3.07
CA PHE A 395 -8.23 5.34 1.67
C PHE A 395 -9.20 6.50 1.48
N THR A 396 -8.98 7.28 0.42
CA THR A 396 -9.76 8.48 0.11
C THR A 396 -11.16 8.18 -0.44
N THR A 397 -12.11 9.08 -0.19
CA THR A 397 -13.40 9.16 -0.90
C THR A 397 -13.31 10.10 -2.10
N THR A 398 -14.42 10.28 -2.83
CA THR A 398 -14.51 11.22 -3.96
C THR A 398 -14.38 12.69 -3.57
N SER A 399 -14.36 13.02 -2.27
CA SER A 399 -14.15 14.39 -1.80
C SER A 399 -12.69 14.85 -1.89
N ALA A 400 -11.73 13.94 -2.08
CA ALA A 400 -10.32 14.28 -2.16
C ALA A 400 -9.96 14.94 -3.51
N PRO A 401 -8.82 15.65 -3.60
CA PRO A 401 -8.27 16.11 -4.88
C PRO A 401 -8.02 14.94 -5.84
N SER A 402 -8.11 15.19 -7.15
CA SER A 402 -7.77 14.18 -8.16
C SER A 402 -6.25 14.13 -8.35
N THR A 403 -5.63 12.97 -8.20
CA THR A 403 -4.20 12.74 -8.48
C THR A 403 -3.93 11.24 -8.59
N MET A 404 -2.76 10.83 -9.09
CA MET A 404 -2.35 9.42 -9.05
C MET A 404 -1.65 9.02 -7.76
N ALA A 405 -1.23 10.00 -6.94
CA ALA A 405 -0.60 9.73 -5.65
C ALA A 405 -1.52 8.87 -4.76
N GLY A 406 -0.99 7.77 -4.24
CA GLY A 406 -1.69 6.78 -3.44
C GLY A 406 -2.42 5.70 -4.24
N LEU A 407 -2.29 5.65 -5.57
CA LEU A 407 -2.78 4.50 -6.35
C LEU A 407 -1.81 3.33 -6.23
N LEU A 408 -2.36 2.11 -6.13
CA LEU A 408 -1.56 0.88 -6.06
C LEU A 408 -1.07 0.51 -7.46
N VAL A 409 0.20 0.17 -7.59
CA VAL A 409 0.70 -0.66 -8.69
C VAL A 409 0.99 -2.05 -8.12
N PRO A 410 0.13 -3.05 -8.39
CA PRO A 410 0.34 -4.40 -7.91
C PRO A 410 1.42 -5.10 -8.73
N MET A 411 2.17 -6.00 -8.10
CA MET A 411 3.18 -6.81 -8.79
C MET A 411 3.18 -8.26 -8.30
N ALA A 412 3.84 -9.13 -9.06
CA ALA A 412 4.14 -10.47 -8.56
C ALA A 412 5.05 -10.37 -7.33
N ALA A 413 4.73 -11.14 -6.28
CA ALA A 413 5.50 -11.12 -5.04
C ALA A 413 6.98 -11.45 -5.31
N ALA A 414 7.88 -10.58 -4.85
CA ALA A 414 9.32 -10.71 -5.07
C ALA A 414 10.11 -10.53 -3.76
N ARG A 415 11.13 -11.38 -3.54
CA ARG A 415 11.91 -11.40 -2.31
C ARG A 415 12.86 -10.21 -2.22
N ALA A 416 12.64 -9.33 -1.24
CA ALA A 416 13.53 -8.23 -0.92
C ALA A 416 14.71 -8.71 -0.05
N ILE A 417 14.40 -9.38 1.06
CA ILE A 417 15.41 -9.91 1.98
C ILE A 417 14.95 -11.26 2.58
N ASP A 418 15.91 -12.14 2.81
CA ASP A 418 15.74 -13.39 3.56
C ASP A 418 16.95 -13.55 4.50
N THR A 419 16.73 -13.32 5.79
CA THR A 419 17.80 -13.33 6.79
C THR A 419 18.13 -14.73 7.32
N ARG A 420 17.42 -15.78 6.89
CA ARG A 420 17.61 -17.15 7.41
C ARG A 420 19.00 -17.72 7.11
N GLY A 421 19.61 -17.30 6.01
CA GLY A 421 20.98 -17.71 5.63
C GLY A 421 22.09 -16.90 6.32
N GLY A 422 21.75 -15.95 7.19
CA GLY A 422 22.70 -15.03 7.81
C GLY A 422 22.27 -14.59 9.20
N THR A 423 22.53 -13.33 9.54
CA THR A 423 22.24 -12.77 10.87
C THR A 423 20.74 -12.49 11.01
N ALA A 424 20.15 -12.99 12.10
CA ALA A 424 18.80 -12.63 12.50
C ALA A 424 18.66 -11.12 12.79
N VAL A 425 17.45 -10.59 12.63
CA VAL A 425 17.14 -9.21 12.98
C VAL A 425 17.23 -9.03 14.49
N ALA A 426 18.24 -8.30 14.95
CA ALA A 426 18.46 -7.92 16.34
C ALA A 426 18.80 -6.43 16.51
N ALA A 427 18.90 -5.71 15.39
CA ALA A 427 19.10 -4.28 15.26
C ALA A 427 18.34 -3.82 14.00
N PRO A 428 18.20 -2.50 13.76
CA PRO A 428 17.61 -2.02 12.50
C PRO A 428 18.33 -2.61 11.27
N VAL A 429 17.55 -3.11 10.30
CA VAL A 429 18.07 -3.68 9.04
C VAL A 429 17.43 -2.95 7.87
N HIS A 430 18.26 -2.27 7.07
CA HIS A 430 17.84 -1.66 5.80
C HIS A 430 17.35 -2.75 4.83
N VAL A 431 16.22 -2.50 4.19
CA VAL A 431 15.68 -3.32 3.11
C VAL A 431 15.60 -2.45 1.86
N ASP A 432 16.60 -2.60 0.99
CA ASP A 432 16.62 -1.99 -0.33
C ASP A 432 15.55 -2.63 -1.22
N VAL A 433 14.46 -1.89 -1.43
CA VAL A 433 13.36 -2.27 -2.31
C VAL A 433 13.42 -1.46 -3.60
N THR A 434 13.87 -0.21 -3.51
CA THR A 434 13.79 0.74 -4.62
C THR A 434 14.77 0.37 -5.71
N SER A 435 16.05 0.18 -5.36
CA SER A 435 17.07 -0.15 -6.36
C SER A 435 16.92 -1.61 -6.82
N ARG A 436 16.56 -2.49 -5.89
CA ARG A 436 16.43 -3.94 -6.14
C ARG A 436 15.35 -4.28 -7.16
N PHE A 437 14.24 -3.55 -7.16
CA PHE A 437 13.10 -3.80 -8.05
C PHE A 437 12.87 -2.69 -9.07
N ASP A 438 13.82 -1.77 -9.21
CA ASP A 438 13.74 -0.61 -10.11
C ASP A 438 12.44 0.19 -9.89
N LEU A 439 12.06 0.36 -8.61
CA LEU A 439 10.84 1.07 -8.26
C LEU A 439 11.02 2.58 -8.48
N PRO A 440 9.96 3.29 -8.86
CA PRO A 440 10.00 4.74 -8.93
C PRO A 440 10.43 5.35 -7.59
N LYS A 441 11.45 6.23 -7.62
CA LYS A 441 12.00 6.99 -6.48
C LYS A 441 11.05 8.09 -5.98
N CYS A 442 9.88 7.66 -5.56
CA CYS A 442 8.72 8.47 -5.19
C CYS A 442 7.58 7.64 -4.60
N ALA A 443 7.65 6.31 -4.71
CA ALA A 443 6.65 5.43 -4.13
C ALA A 443 6.41 5.80 -2.67
N GLN A 444 5.18 6.17 -2.33
CA GLN A 444 4.81 6.72 -1.03
C GLN A 444 4.70 5.64 0.03
N ALA A 445 4.39 4.42 -0.38
CA ALA A 445 4.31 3.26 0.48
C ALA A 445 4.57 1.96 -0.28
N MET A 446 5.05 0.96 0.45
CA MET A 446 5.21 -0.41 -0.01
C MET A 446 4.09 -1.29 0.50
N LEU A 447 3.65 -2.22 -0.35
CA LEU A 447 2.81 -3.34 0.04
C LEU A 447 3.69 -4.58 0.20
N LEU A 448 3.86 -5.01 1.44
CA LEU A 448 4.78 -6.06 1.84
C LEU A 448 4.04 -7.27 2.40
N ASN A 449 4.67 -8.43 2.29
CA ASN A 449 4.37 -9.59 3.11
C ASN A 449 5.61 -9.95 3.93
N LEU A 450 5.46 -9.90 5.24
CA LEU A 450 6.54 -10.11 6.20
C LEU A 450 6.41 -11.49 6.81
N THR A 451 7.51 -12.19 7.04
CA THR A 451 7.54 -13.42 7.82
C THR A 451 8.55 -13.30 8.95
N ALA A 452 8.12 -13.54 10.19
CA ALA A 452 9.00 -13.61 11.35
C ALA A 452 9.19 -15.06 11.80
N ILE A 453 10.41 -15.43 12.16
CA ILE A 453 10.80 -16.77 12.64
C ILE A 453 11.66 -16.58 13.91
N PRO A 454 11.07 -16.69 15.12
CA PRO A 454 11.80 -16.48 16.36
C PRO A 454 12.95 -17.49 16.54
N VAL A 455 14.10 -17.04 17.02
CA VAL A 455 15.32 -17.87 17.13
C VAL A 455 15.54 -18.40 18.55
N LEU A 456 15.55 -17.52 19.56
CA LEU A 456 15.89 -17.86 20.94
C LEU A 456 14.74 -17.65 21.93
N ASP A 457 13.98 -16.57 21.74
CA ASP A 457 12.89 -16.20 22.64
C ASP A 457 11.55 -16.77 22.18
N THR A 458 10.72 -17.18 23.14
CA THR A 458 9.36 -17.69 22.86
C THR A 458 8.40 -16.61 22.41
N THR A 459 8.75 -15.32 22.42
CA THR A 459 7.87 -14.27 21.88
C THR A 459 8.67 -13.09 21.36
N THR A 460 8.42 -12.71 20.13
CA THR A 460 8.96 -11.50 19.47
C THR A 460 7.91 -10.90 18.54
N TYR A 461 8.21 -9.74 17.99
CA TYR A 461 7.43 -9.15 16.92
C TYR A 461 8.36 -8.46 15.92
N LEU A 462 7.91 -8.36 14.68
CA LEU A 462 8.61 -7.62 13.64
C LEU A 462 7.90 -6.29 13.40
N GLN A 463 8.68 -5.22 13.33
CA GLN A 463 8.28 -3.92 12.84
C GLN A 463 8.96 -3.66 11.51
N VAL A 464 8.27 -2.93 10.65
CA VAL A 464 8.81 -2.36 9.43
C VAL A 464 8.39 -0.90 9.38
N GLY A 465 9.28 -0.02 8.94
CA GLY A 465 9.03 1.41 8.88
C GLY A 465 9.82 2.09 7.77
N PRO A 466 9.64 3.40 7.59
CA PRO A 466 10.40 4.17 6.62
C PRO A 466 11.89 4.21 6.99
N TYR A 467 12.77 3.86 6.04
CA TYR A 467 14.22 3.84 6.29
C TYR A 467 14.76 5.16 6.85
N HIS A 468 15.59 5.09 7.90
CA HIS A 468 16.19 6.19 8.67
C HIS A 468 15.23 7.15 9.39
N GLN A 469 13.93 7.05 9.12
CA GLN A 469 12.90 7.86 9.77
C GLN A 469 12.16 7.04 10.84
N PHE A 470 12.52 5.77 10.96
CA PHE A 470 11.91 4.81 11.86
C PHE A 470 12.71 4.67 13.15
N LEU A 471 12.05 4.95 14.27
CA LEU A 471 12.51 4.58 15.60
C LEU A 471 11.54 3.51 16.09
N GLY A 472 12.05 2.34 16.51
CA GLY A 472 11.23 1.25 17.02
C GLY A 472 10.14 1.74 17.96
N GLY A 473 8.89 1.35 17.70
CA GLY A 473 7.69 1.94 18.33
C GLY A 473 6.93 0.97 19.24
N THR A 474 5.73 1.36 19.67
CA THR A 474 4.83 0.51 20.49
C THR A 474 3.88 -0.38 19.66
N PHE A 475 3.99 -0.35 18.32
CA PHE A 475 3.17 -1.14 17.41
C PHE A 475 3.87 -2.45 17.01
N SER A 476 3.20 -3.33 16.28
CA SER A 476 3.82 -4.47 15.60
C SER A 476 3.24 -4.61 14.20
N HIS A 477 3.95 -5.32 13.32
CA HIS A 477 3.37 -5.84 12.08
C HIS A 477 3.15 -7.34 12.22
N VAL A 478 4.18 -8.10 12.56
CA VAL A 478 4.05 -9.56 12.78
C VAL A 478 4.27 -9.87 14.25
N ASN A 479 3.43 -10.70 14.85
CA ASN A 479 3.67 -11.24 16.20
C ASN A 479 3.94 -12.74 16.08
N ALA A 480 5.05 -13.20 16.65
CA ALA A 480 5.44 -14.60 16.61
C ALA A 480 5.80 -15.06 18.02
N ASP A 481 5.12 -16.11 18.48
CA ASP A 481 5.13 -16.58 19.87
C ASP A 481 5.63 -18.04 20.01
N THR A 482 6.26 -18.57 18.96
CA THR A 482 6.75 -19.96 18.92
C THR A 482 8.09 -20.02 18.23
N VAL A 483 9.12 -20.53 18.91
CA VAL A 483 10.48 -20.66 18.37
C VAL A 483 10.48 -21.53 17.12
N GLY A 484 11.12 -21.05 16.06
CA GLY A 484 11.25 -21.74 14.78
C GLY A 484 9.95 -21.84 13.96
N ALA A 485 8.82 -21.31 14.44
CA ALA A 485 7.58 -21.27 13.68
C ALA A 485 7.52 -19.98 12.83
N PRO A 486 7.45 -20.08 11.49
CA PRO A 486 7.20 -18.92 10.65
C PRO A 486 5.77 -18.40 10.87
N VAL A 487 5.65 -17.08 11.04
CA VAL A 487 4.37 -16.37 11.04
C VAL A 487 4.43 -15.26 10.00
N ALA A 488 3.46 -15.22 9.10
CA ALA A 488 3.34 -14.19 8.08
C ALA A 488 2.28 -13.15 8.44
N ASN A 489 2.54 -11.89 8.10
CA ASN A 489 1.52 -10.84 8.05
C ASN A 489 1.82 -9.88 6.89
N ALA A 490 0.78 -9.40 6.21
CA ALA A 490 0.92 -8.28 5.28
C ALA A 490 1.20 -6.95 6.02
N ALA A 491 1.78 -6.00 5.31
CA ALA A 491 2.06 -4.66 5.82
C ALA A 491 1.94 -3.63 4.71
N MET A 492 1.38 -2.46 5.03
CA MET A 492 1.37 -1.29 4.14
C MET A 492 2.18 -0.18 4.80
N VAL A 493 3.34 0.11 4.26
CA VAL A 493 4.38 0.84 5.00
C VAL A 493 4.84 2.04 4.19
N ARG A 494 4.86 3.21 4.82
CA ARG A 494 5.46 4.40 4.22
C ARG A 494 6.94 4.15 3.91
N THR A 495 7.41 4.66 2.77
CA THR A 495 8.83 4.66 2.43
C THR A 495 9.58 5.81 3.13
N GLY A 496 10.87 5.60 3.40
CA GLY A 496 11.75 6.59 4.02
C GLY A 496 12.79 7.12 3.04
N ASP A 497 14.00 7.35 3.57
CA ASP A 497 15.13 7.80 2.75
C ASP A 497 15.39 6.78 1.63
N GLY A 498 15.75 7.27 0.44
CA GLY A 498 15.97 6.41 -0.73
C GLY A 498 14.71 5.69 -1.24
N PHE A 499 13.53 5.95 -0.65
CA PHE A 499 12.26 5.26 -0.87
C PHE A 499 12.24 3.80 -0.36
N ASP A 500 13.14 3.50 0.57
CA ASP A 500 13.28 2.17 1.15
C ASP A 500 12.58 2.02 2.50
N VAL A 501 12.61 0.79 3.02
CA VAL A 501 12.06 0.43 4.33
C VAL A 501 13.14 -0.16 5.23
N GLU A 502 12.86 -0.20 6.52
CA GLU A 502 13.75 -0.72 7.55
C GLU A 502 13.01 -1.67 8.47
N LEU A 503 13.63 -2.79 8.80
CA LEU A 503 13.13 -3.77 9.75
C LEU A 503 13.68 -3.53 11.13
N TRP A 504 12.87 -3.82 12.15
CA TRP A 504 13.32 -3.88 13.52
C TRP A 504 12.61 -4.98 14.29
N ALA A 505 13.30 -5.61 15.23
CA ALA A 505 12.71 -6.52 16.18
C ALA A 505 13.33 -6.28 17.56
N PRO A 506 12.55 -6.37 18.66
CA PRO A 506 13.06 -6.19 20.01
C PRO A 506 13.91 -7.38 20.48
N ARG A 507 13.78 -8.53 19.80
CA ARG A 507 14.39 -9.80 20.12
C ARG A 507 14.74 -10.53 18.83
N SER A 508 15.79 -11.34 18.88
CA SER A 508 16.36 -12.03 17.72
C SER A 508 15.33 -12.88 16.98
N THR A 509 15.06 -12.50 15.72
CA THR A 509 14.16 -13.23 14.81
C THR A 509 14.74 -13.21 13.41
N HIS A 510 14.68 -14.32 12.68
CA HIS A 510 14.82 -14.19 11.23
C HIS A 510 13.57 -13.51 10.68
N ALA A 511 13.81 -12.63 9.72
CA ALA A 511 12.80 -11.98 8.91
C ALA A 511 12.96 -12.36 7.44
N ILE A 512 11.82 -12.45 6.77
CA ILE A 512 11.71 -12.56 5.34
C ILE A 512 10.74 -11.46 4.86
N VAL A 513 11.09 -10.75 3.80
CA VAL A 513 10.25 -9.68 3.24
C VAL A 513 10.04 -9.92 1.75
N ASP A 514 8.78 -10.00 1.36
CA ASP A 514 8.34 -9.99 -0.03
C ASP A 514 7.65 -8.65 -0.35
N VAL A 515 7.96 -8.06 -1.49
CA VAL A 515 7.25 -6.90 -2.05
C VAL A 515 6.20 -7.41 -3.02
N SER A 516 4.96 -6.95 -2.89
CA SER A 516 3.82 -7.35 -3.73
C SER A 516 3.12 -6.17 -4.42
N GLY A 517 3.64 -4.95 -4.20
CA GLY A 517 3.23 -3.75 -4.91
C GLY A 517 3.76 -2.50 -4.21
N TRP A 518 3.50 -1.36 -4.82
CA TRP A 518 3.81 -0.05 -4.24
C TRP A 518 2.69 0.95 -4.53
N PHE A 519 2.60 1.97 -3.69
CA PHE A 519 1.70 3.10 -3.88
C PHE A 519 2.48 4.28 -4.47
N ILE A 520 1.98 4.84 -5.56
CA ILE A 520 2.60 5.95 -6.32
C ILE A 520 2.63 7.23 -5.49
#